data_AF-A0AAV6UW70-F1
#
_entry.id   AF-A0AAV6UW70-F1
#
_cell.length_a   1.000
_cell.length_b   1.000
_cell.length_c   1.000
_cell.angle_alpha   90.00
_cell.angle_beta   90.00
_cell.angle_gamma   90.00
#
_symmetry.space_group_name_H-M   'P 1'
#
loop_
_entity.id
_entity.type
_entity.pdbx_description
1 polymer ?
#
loop_
_entity_poly.entity_id
_entity_poly.type
_entity_poly.pdbx_seq_one_letter_code
_entity_poly.pdbx_strand_id
1 'polypeptide(L)'
;MFSYILPILTADNTREGAMQTNDRLRMAAGKVSVSYNTVKGALTGLHERFESSKAERNVFRRYAVLKHIVKEVIQLDAQYWLLLDVPKQDKQEQVNAYVLRACAVLEKGSDPRPQGEQSKSQAAQQAEEEAREKERKAKLEASTVQQIEEENTLLINDLYRLLKKYANLRQVVHTLHLSYRSARMYPIFPRYNMLKDMIRDVLRDPAYMEVCHEES
;
A
#
# COMPACT_ATOMS: atom_id res chain seq x y z
N MET A 1 -30.20 -5.36 14.90
CA MET A 1 -28.76 -5.55 14.66
C MET A 1 -28.65 -6.21 13.28
N PHE A 2 -28.45 -5.41 12.23
CA PHE A 2 -28.52 -5.87 10.84
C PHE A 2 -27.28 -6.72 10.51
N SER A 3 -27.50 -8.02 10.31
CA SER A 3 -26.52 -8.96 9.82
C SER A 3 -26.37 -8.74 8.31
N TYR A 4 -25.35 -7.98 7.90
CA TYR A 4 -24.97 -7.91 6.49
C TYR A 4 -24.15 -9.17 6.17
N ILE A 5 -24.85 -10.24 5.80
CA ILE A 5 -24.26 -11.36 5.09
C ILE A 5 -23.82 -10.80 3.74
N LEU A 6 -22.54 -10.42 3.63
CA LEU A 6 -21.89 -10.23 2.34
C LEU A 6 -22.10 -11.52 1.55
N PRO A 7 -22.70 -11.47 0.35
CA PRO A 7 -22.81 -12.67 -0.47
C PRO A 7 -21.39 -13.22 -0.66
N ILE A 8 -21.21 -14.48 -0.28
CA ILE A 8 -20.00 -15.24 -0.59
C ILE A 8 -19.90 -15.17 -2.12
N LEU A 9 -18.95 -14.37 -2.60
CA LEU A 9 -18.64 -14.22 -4.01
C LEU A 9 -18.01 -15.54 -4.48
N THR A 10 -18.84 -16.54 -4.74
CA THR A 10 -18.45 -17.73 -5.48
C THR A 10 -18.09 -17.28 -6.89
N ALA A 11 -16.94 -17.72 -7.39
CA ALA A 11 -16.55 -17.48 -8.78
C ALA A 11 -17.71 -17.94 -9.70
N ASP A 12 -18.21 -17.01 -10.50
CA ASP A 12 -19.16 -17.34 -11.55
C ASP A 12 -18.36 -17.90 -12.72
N ASN A 13 -18.54 -19.20 -13.00
CA ASN A 13 -17.83 -19.94 -14.04
C ASN A 13 -18.36 -19.59 -15.45
N THR A 14 -19.28 -18.64 -15.57
CA THR A 14 -19.59 -18.04 -16.87
C THR A 14 -18.39 -17.24 -17.37
N ARG A 15 -18.29 -17.10 -18.69
CA ARG A 15 -17.28 -16.23 -19.31
C ARG A 15 -17.32 -14.81 -18.76
N GLU A 16 -18.52 -14.28 -18.57
CA GLU A 16 -18.75 -12.94 -18.04
C GLU A 16 -18.29 -12.83 -16.58
N GLY A 17 -18.59 -13.83 -15.75
CA GLY A 17 -18.12 -13.91 -14.36
C GLY A 17 -16.60 -13.98 -14.23
N ALA A 18 -15.94 -14.77 -15.09
CA ALA A 18 -14.49 -14.88 -15.14
C ALA A 18 -13.84 -13.54 -15.56
N MET A 19 -14.39 -12.87 -16.57
CA MET A 19 -13.94 -11.53 -17.01
C MET A 19 -14.14 -10.48 -15.91
N GLN A 20 -15.31 -10.46 -15.27
CA GLN A 20 -15.59 -9.53 -14.17
C GLN A 20 -14.61 -9.73 -13.01
N THR A 21 -14.31 -10.99 -12.67
CA THR A 21 -13.33 -11.30 -11.62
C THR A 21 -11.93 -10.77 -12.00
N ASN A 22 -11.52 -10.94 -13.25
CA ASN A 22 -10.25 -10.42 -13.77
C ASN A 22 -10.15 -8.90 -13.62
N ASP A 23 -11.20 -8.18 -14.02
CA ASP A 23 -11.27 -6.71 -13.93
C ASP A 23 -11.14 -6.24 -12.48
N ARG A 24 -11.87 -6.87 -11.56
CA ARG A 24 -11.84 -6.55 -10.13
C ARG A 24 -10.48 -6.77 -9.50
N LEU A 25 -9.83 -7.89 -9.83
CA LEU A 25 -8.47 -8.21 -9.35
C LEU A 25 -7.46 -7.16 -9.82
N ARG A 26 -7.52 -6.76 -11.09
CA ARG A 26 -6.59 -5.79 -11.68
C ARG A 26 -6.76 -4.39 -11.14
N MET A 27 -8.01 -3.92 -11.04
CA MET A 27 -8.30 -2.63 -10.42
C MET A 27 -7.84 -2.60 -8.96
N ALA A 28 -8.12 -3.65 -8.18
CA ALA A 28 -7.62 -3.74 -6.81
C ALA A 28 -6.09 -3.73 -6.75
N ALA A 29 -5.41 -4.48 -7.64
CA ALA A 29 -3.95 -4.48 -7.74
C ALA A 29 -3.38 -3.09 -8.06
N GLY A 30 -4.00 -2.33 -8.97
CA GLY A 30 -3.61 -0.95 -9.28
C GLY A 30 -3.69 -0.05 -8.04
N LYS A 31 -4.84 -0.05 -7.35
CA LYS A 31 -5.05 0.76 -6.13
C LYS A 31 -4.04 0.42 -5.03
N VAL A 32 -3.85 -0.89 -4.75
CA VAL A 32 -2.91 -1.35 -3.71
C VAL A 32 -1.48 -1.01 -4.11
N SER A 33 -1.11 -1.14 -5.39
CA SER A 33 0.24 -0.80 -5.87
C SER A 33 0.57 0.67 -5.64
N VAL A 34 -0.37 1.59 -5.92
CA VAL A 34 -0.17 3.02 -5.65
C VAL A 34 0.10 3.26 -4.16
N SER A 35 -0.75 2.71 -3.28
CA SER A 35 -0.59 2.87 -1.83
C SER A 35 0.69 2.23 -1.30
N TYR A 36 1.05 1.04 -1.81
CA TYR A 36 2.30 0.38 -1.50
C TYR A 36 3.50 1.26 -1.87
N ASN A 37 3.52 1.80 -3.09
CA ASN A 37 4.60 2.66 -3.56
C ASN A 37 4.68 3.98 -2.78
N THR A 38 3.55 4.55 -2.35
CA THR A 38 3.53 5.73 -1.46
C THR A 38 4.22 5.43 -0.13
N VAL A 39 3.86 4.32 0.53
CA VAL A 39 4.47 3.94 1.81
C VAL A 39 5.95 3.59 1.62
N LYS A 40 6.26 2.78 0.61
CA LYS A 40 7.62 2.40 0.23
C LYS A 40 8.50 3.64 0.04
N GLY A 41 8.07 4.58 -0.80
CA GLY A 41 8.81 5.81 -1.08
C GLY A 41 9.04 6.68 0.15
N ALA A 42 8.07 6.76 1.07
CA ALA A 42 8.23 7.48 2.32
C ALA A 42 9.28 6.82 3.24
N LEU A 43 9.29 5.48 3.31
CA LEU A 43 10.25 4.74 4.13
C LEU A 43 11.67 4.76 3.53
N THR A 44 11.82 4.63 2.21
CA THR A 44 13.12 4.77 1.53
C THR A 44 13.65 6.20 1.65
N GLY A 45 12.80 7.21 1.46
CA GLY A 45 13.18 8.61 1.69
C GLY A 45 13.60 8.88 3.14
N LEU A 46 12.94 8.26 4.13
CA LEU A 46 13.37 8.33 5.53
C LEU A 46 14.76 7.72 5.72
N HIS A 47 15.04 6.57 5.11
CA HIS A 47 16.35 5.91 5.18
C HIS A 47 17.45 6.80 4.59
N GLU A 48 17.30 7.26 3.36
CA GLU A 48 18.29 8.09 2.67
C GLU A 48 18.60 9.38 3.44
N ARG A 49 17.55 10.06 3.93
CA ARG A 49 17.71 11.30 4.70
C ARG A 49 18.31 11.04 6.08
N PHE A 50 18.02 9.88 6.70
CA PHE A 50 18.64 9.49 7.97
C PHE A 50 20.14 9.24 7.81
N GLU A 51 20.55 8.51 6.77
CA GLU A 51 21.96 8.27 6.45
C GLU A 51 22.68 9.58 6.16
N SER A 52 22.10 10.43 5.32
CA SER A 52 22.62 11.76 5.02
C SER A 52 22.76 12.65 6.26
N SER A 53 21.83 12.52 7.23
CA SER A 53 21.89 13.29 8.48
C SER A 53 23.13 13.00 9.34
N LYS A 54 23.82 11.86 9.13
CA LYS A 54 25.02 11.49 9.90
C LYS A 54 26.18 12.46 9.67
N ALA A 55 26.20 13.19 8.55
CA ALA A 55 27.19 14.23 8.28
C ALA A 55 26.96 15.53 9.08
N GLU A 56 25.76 15.76 9.62
CA GLU A 56 25.45 16.95 10.41
C GLU A 56 26.06 16.85 11.82
N ARG A 57 27.05 17.72 12.09
CA ARG A 57 27.78 17.77 13.37
C ARG A 57 26.98 18.49 14.45
N ASN A 58 26.09 19.41 14.09
CA ASN A 58 25.26 20.15 15.04
C ASN A 58 24.06 19.29 15.48
N VAL A 59 24.07 18.86 16.74
CA VAL A 59 23.04 17.98 17.31
C VAL A 59 21.64 18.58 17.27
N PHE A 60 21.49 19.90 17.44
CA PHE A 60 20.18 20.56 17.39
C PHE A 60 19.63 20.60 15.96
N ARG A 61 20.48 20.89 14.96
CA ARG A 61 20.10 20.83 13.55
C ARG A 61 19.74 19.42 13.13
N ARG A 62 20.58 18.44 13.50
CA ARG A 62 20.31 17.03 13.23
C ARG A 62 19.01 16.57 13.89
N TYR A 63 18.75 16.95 15.14
CA TYR A 63 17.48 16.68 15.81
C TYR A 63 16.28 17.24 15.04
N ALA A 64 16.38 18.48 14.53
CA ALA A 64 15.32 19.07 13.72
C ALA A 64 15.06 18.27 12.43
N VAL A 65 16.12 17.83 11.74
CA VAL A 65 16.05 16.96 10.55
C VAL A 65 15.38 15.63 10.91
N LEU A 66 15.86 14.92 11.94
CA LEU A 66 15.30 13.64 12.36
C LEU A 66 13.82 13.74 12.74
N LYS A 67 13.46 14.80 13.47
CA LYS A 67 12.07 15.07 13.83
C LYS A 67 11.19 15.30 12.59
N HIS A 68 11.72 15.97 11.57
CA HIS A 68 11.00 16.29 10.35
C HIS A 68 10.79 15.06 9.47
N ILE A 69 11.81 14.24 9.23
CA ILE A 69 11.68 13.00 8.43
C ILE A 69 10.70 12.01 9.07
N VAL A 70 10.71 11.85 10.40
CA VAL A 70 9.72 10.99 11.08
C VAL A 70 8.32 11.56 10.91
N LYS A 71 8.16 12.89 11.01
CA LYS A 71 6.86 13.54 10.84
C LYS A 71 6.24 13.33 9.45
N GLU A 72 7.05 13.36 8.39
CA GLU A 72 6.57 13.11 7.03
C GLU A 72 6.01 11.69 6.89
N VAL A 73 6.70 10.68 7.42
CA VAL A 73 6.25 9.28 7.32
C VAL A 73 4.99 9.04 8.16
N ILE A 74 4.97 9.48 9.42
CA ILE A 74 3.81 9.25 10.30
C ILE A 74 2.56 10.02 9.87
N GLN A 75 2.71 11.05 9.03
CA GLN A 75 1.56 11.77 8.47
C GLN A 75 0.71 10.86 7.60
N LEU A 76 1.29 9.84 6.96
CA LEU A 76 0.56 8.82 6.20
C LEU A 76 -0.43 8.02 7.08
N ASP A 77 -0.07 7.76 8.33
CA ASP A 77 -0.94 7.05 9.28
C ASP A 77 -1.92 7.99 10.01
N ALA A 78 -1.51 9.24 10.24
CA ALA A 78 -2.38 10.25 10.85
C ALA A 78 -3.52 10.73 9.92
N GLN A 79 -3.30 10.67 8.60
CA GLN A 79 -4.28 11.04 7.58
C GLN A 79 -4.87 9.77 6.98
N TYR A 80 -5.92 9.24 7.62
CA TYR A 80 -6.55 7.96 7.28
C TYR A 80 -6.98 7.82 5.81
N TRP A 81 -7.15 8.93 5.08
CA TRP A 81 -7.50 8.95 3.66
C TRP A 81 -6.32 8.78 2.70
N LEU A 82 -5.06 8.90 3.17
CA LEU A 82 -3.87 8.75 2.33
C LEU A 82 -3.53 7.29 2.05
N LEU A 83 -3.99 6.37 2.89
CA LEU A 83 -3.67 4.95 2.82
C LEU A 83 -4.96 4.14 2.69
N LEU A 84 -4.90 3.08 1.88
CA LEU A 84 -6.01 2.15 1.76
C LEU A 84 -6.25 1.38 3.05
N ASP A 85 -7.52 1.27 3.41
CA ASP A 85 -7.92 0.34 4.44
C ASP A 85 -8.19 -1.04 3.84
N VAL A 86 -7.29 -1.97 4.15
CA VAL A 86 -7.34 -3.35 3.65
C VAL A 86 -7.80 -4.25 4.79
N PRO A 87 -8.78 -5.14 4.55
CA PRO A 87 -9.21 -6.08 5.58
C PRO A 87 -8.06 -6.96 6.07
N LYS A 88 -8.12 -7.39 7.33
CA LYS A 88 -7.25 -8.48 7.82
C LYS A 88 -7.82 -9.83 7.38
N GLN A 89 -6.94 -10.74 6.98
CA GLN A 89 -7.31 -12.13 6.69
C GLN A 89 -7.57 -12.89 8.00
N ASP A 90 -8.68 -13.61 8.06
CA ASP A 90 -8.97 -14.51 9.18
C ASP A 90 -8.14 -15.80 9.07
N LYS A 91 -7.76 -16.40 10.20
CA LYS A 91 -6.86 -17.58 10.23
C LYS A 91 -7.38 -18.79 9.44
N GLN A 92 -8.70 -18.91 9.31
CA GLN A 92 -9.36 -20.00 8.60
C GLN A 92 -9.84 -19.59 7.19
N GLU A 93 -9.64 -18.33 6.81
CA GLU A 93 -10.09 -17.80 5.53
C GLU A 93 -9.16 -18.24 4.40
N GLN A 94 -9.74 -18.88 3.39
CA GLN A 94 -9.02 -19.26 2.17
C GLN A 94 -8.48 -18.02 1.44
N VAL A 95 -7.30 -18.14 0.83
CA VAL A 95 -6.61 -17.01 0.19
C VAL A 95 -7.47 -16.34 -0.88
N ASN A 96 -8.14 -17.12 -1.74
CA ASN A 96 -9.03 -16.61 -2.77
C ASN A 96 -10.21 -15.81 -2.18
N ALA A 97 -10.85 -16.32 -1.13
CA ALA A 97 -11.96 -15.66 -0.45
C ALA A 97 -11.51 -14.32 0.16
N TYR A 98 -10.34 -14.32 0.80
CA TYR A 98 -9.73 -13.11 1.34
C TYR A 98 -9.46 -12.06 0.27
N VAL A 99 -8.85 -12.45 -0.85
CA VAL A 99 -8.52 -11.52 -1.94
C VAL A 99 -9.77 -10.93 -2.56
N LEU A 100 -10.79 -11.74 -2.84
CA LEU A 100 -12.06 -11.25 -3.40
C LEU A 100 -12.81 -10.33 -2.43
N ARG A 101 -12.71 -10.58 -1.12
CA ARG A 101 -13.23 -9.68 -0.09
C ARG A 101 -12.48 -8.37 -0.05
N ALA A 102 -11.14 -8.39 -0.18
CA ALA A 102 -10.35 -7.18 -0.31
C ALA A 102 -10.74 -6.37 -1.55
N CYS A 103 -10.94 -7.00 -2.71
CA CYS A 103 -11.48 -6.35 -3.91
C CYS A 103 -12.81 -5.65 -3.62
N ALA A 104 -13.76 -6.35 -3.00
CA ALA A 104 -15.08 -5.79 -2.66
C ALA A 104 -15.02 -4.57 -1.72
N VAL A 105 -14.05 -4.53 -0.81
CA VAL A 105 -13.81 -3.37 0.06
C VAL A 105 -13.21 -2.21 -0.75
N LEU A 106 -12.22 -2.49 -1.59
CA LEU A 106 -11.52 -1.49 -2.40
C LEU A 106 -12.36 -0.89 -3.53
N GLU A 107 -13.41 -1.60 -3.95
CA GLU A 107 -14.46 -1.11 -4.87
C GLU A 107 -15.33 -0.03 -4.24
N LYS A 108 -15.64 -0.19 -2.95
CA LYS A 108 -16.48 0.75 -2.19
C LYS A 108 -15.69 1.91 -1.60
N GLY A 109 -14.38 1.73 -1.42
CA GLY A 109 -13.48 2.77 -0.93
C GLY A 109 -13.28 3.88 -1.95
N SER A 110 -13.40 5.13 -1.49
CA SER A 110 -12.96 6.29 -2.26
C SER A 110 -11.48 6.18 -2.59
N ASP A 111 -11.07 6.51 -3.82
CA ASP A 111 -9.65 6.57 -4.17
C ASP A 111 -8.92 7.52 -3.21
N PRO A 112 -7.76 7.12 -2.66
CA PRO A 112 -6.88 8.05 -1.97
C PRO A 112 -6.31 9.04 -3.00
N ARG A 113 -7.02 10.14 -3.24
CA ARG A 113 -6.55 11.24 -4.09
C ARG A 113 -6.84 12.59 -3.44
N PRO A 114 -5.92 13.57 -3.57
CA PRO A 114 -6.31 14.96 -3.60
C PRO A 114 -6.97 15.26 -4.95
N GLN A 115 -8.24 15.69 -4.90
CA GLN A 115 -8.81 16.56 -5.94
C GLN A 115 -8.01 17.87 -5.96
N GLY A 116 -7.31 18.15 -7.06
CA GLY A 116 -6.63 19.44 -7.24
C GLY A 116 -5.63 19.41 -8.39
N GLU A 117 -5.96 20.15 -9.46
CA GLU A 117 -5.14 20.50 -10.63
C GLU A 117 -4.77 19.36 -11.60
N GLN A 118 -5.63 19.20 -12.62
CA GLN A 118 -5.34 18.44 -13.84
C GLN A 118 -4.10 19.05 -14.53
N SER A 119 -2.94 18.44 -14.31
CA SER A 119 -1.74 18.73 -15.09
C SER A 119 -1.85 18.01 -16.44
N LYS A 120 -1.31 18.60 -17.53
CA LYS A 120 -1.27 17.95 -18.87
C LYS A 120 -0.64 16.54 -18.85
N SER A 121 0.23 16.26 -17.87
CA SER A 121 0.82 14.93 -17.63
C SER A 121 -0.19 13.88 -17.14
N GLN A 122 -1.25 14.28 -16.41
CA GLN A 122 -2.26 13.34 -15.92
C GLN A 122 -3.25 12.94 -17.02
N ALA A 123 -3.61 13.85 -17.92
CA ALA A 123 -4.48 13.54 -19.06
C ALA A 123 -3.82 12.55 -20.04
N ALA A 124 -2.51 12.68 -20.26
CA ALA A 124 -1.74 11.72 -21.05
C ALA A 124 -1.67 10.34 -20.38
N GLN A 125 -1.45 10.30 -19.07
CA GLN A 125 -1.47 9.05 -18.29
C GLN A 125 -2.84 8.37 -18.29
N GLN A 126 -3.92 9.14 -18.17
CA GLN A 126 -5.29 8.62 -18.26
C GLN A 126 -5.59 8.03 -19.64
N ALA A 127 -5.20 8.71 -20.72
CA ALA A 127 -5.40 8.20 -22.07
C ALA A 127 -4.58 6.92 -22.34
N GLU A 128 -3.36 6.83 -21.81
CA GLU A 128 -2.53 5.62 -21.89
C GLU A 128 -3.15 4.47 -21.10
N GLU A 129 -3.67 4.74 -19.91
CA GLU A 129 -4.33 3.74 -19.06
C GLU A 129 -5.64 3.25 -19.69
N GLU A 130 -6.45 4.13 -20.27
CA GLU A 130 -7.65 3.78 -21.03
C GLU A 130 -7.32 2.94 -22.28
N ALA A 131 -6.26 3.30 -23.01
CA ALA A 131 -5.80 2.52 -24.16
C ALA A 131 -5.36 1.11 -23.76
N ARG A 132 -4.60 1.01 -22.66
CA ARG A 132 -4.14 -0.27 -22.09
C ARG A 132 -5.31 -1.10 -21.57
N GLU A 133 -6.31 -0.48 -20.95
CA GLU A 133 -7.53 -1.14 -20.51
C GLU A 133 -8.32 -1.69 -21.70
N LYS A 134 -8.45 -0.91 -22.77
CA LYS A 134 -9.15 -1.32 -24.00
C LYS A 134 -8.44 -2.47 -24.71
N GLU A 135 -7.12 -2.43 -24.85
CA GLU A 135 -6.33 -3.52 -25.42
C GLU A 135 -6.49 -4.81 -24.60
N ARG A 136 -6.44 -4.68 -23.27
CA ARG A 136 -6.63 -5.79 -22.35
C ARG A 136 -8.02 -6.40 -22.49
N LYS A 137 -9.07 -5.57 -22.57
CA LYS A 137 -10.45 -6.04 -22.75
C LYS A 137 -10.59 -6.83 -24.06
N ALA A 138 -10.03 -6.33 -25.16
CA ALA A 138 -10.02 -7.03 -26.44
C ALA A 138 -9.29 -8.39 -26.35
N LYS A 139 -8.18 -8.46 -25.61
CA LYS A 139 -7.46 -9.73 -25.37
C LYS A 139 -8.28 -10.74 -24.57
N LEU A 140 -9.00 -10.27 -23.54
CA LEU A 140 -9.89 -11.14 -22.74
C LEU A 140 -11.08 -11.63 -23.59
N GLU A 141 -11.63 -10.78 -24.46
CA GLU A 141 -12.67 -11.17 -25.41
C GLU A 141 -12.21 -12.24 -26.41
N ALA A 142 -10.92 -12.31 -26.73
CA ALA A 142 -10.33 -13.34 -27.59
C ALA A 142 -9.90 -14.63 -26.85
N SER A 143 -9.81 -14.61 -25.51
CA SER A 143 -9.31 -15.73 -24.69
C SER A 143 -10.40 -16.77 -24.40
N THR A 144 -10.06 -18.01 -24.06
CA THR A 144 -11.06 -18.98 -23.58
C THR A 144 -11.42 -18.74 -22.11
N VAL A 145 -12.56 -19.24 -21.63
CA VAL A 145 -12.94 -19.12 -20.21
C VAL A 145 -11.88 -19.72 -19.30
N GLN A 146 -11.36 -20.90 -19.66
CA GLN A 146 -10.29 -21.56 -18.93
C GLN A 146 -9.01 -20.71 -18.84
N GLN A 147 -8.60 -20.05 -19.93
CA GLN A 147 -7.44 -19.16 -19.91
C GLN A 147 -7.64 -17.97 -18.97
N ILE A 148 -8.86 -17.42 -18.92
CA ILE A 148 -9.20 -16.30 -18.03
C ILE A 148 -9.19 -16.76 -16.57
N GLU A 149 -9.67 -17.97 -16.27
CA GLU A 149 -9.65 -18.55 -14.91
C GLU A 149 -8.22 -18.86 -14.42
N GLU A 150 -7.37 -19.38 -15.32
CA GLU A 150 -5.94 -19.58 -15.06
C GLU A 150 -5.25 -18.24 -14.74
N GLU A 151 -5.51 -17.21 -15.55
CA GLU A 151 -5.01 -15.85 -15.30
C GLU A 151 -5.53 -15.28 -13.97
N ASN A 152 -6.82 -15.46 -13.66
CA ASN A 152 -7.41 -15.03 -12.39
C ASN A 152 -6.72 -15.71 -11.20
N THR A 153 -6.37 -16.98 -11.33
CA THR A 153 -5.64 -17.72 -10.28
C THR A 153 -4.25 -17.11 -10.04
N LEU A 154 -3.54 -16.74 -11.10
CA LEU A 154 -2.26 -16.04 -10.99
C LEU A 154 -2.43 -14.66 -10.33
N LEU A 155 -3.40 -13.88 -10.81
CA LEU A 155 -3.71 -12.55 -10.27
C LEU A 155 -4.11 -12.58 -8.79
N ILE A 156 -4.87 -13.60 -8.35
CA ILE A 156 -5.23 -13.80 -6.95
C ILE A 156 -3.97 -13.98 -6.10
N ASN A 157 -3.04 -14.83 -6.54
CA ASN A 157 -1.81 -15.08 -5.81
C ASN A 157 -0.91 -13.85 -5.75
N ASP A 158 -0.79 -13.12 -6.86
CA ASP A 158 0.02 -11.90 -6.93
C ASP A 158 -0.57 -10.78 -6.07
N LEU A 159 -1.88 -10.56 -6.16
CA LEU A 159 -2.58 -9.59 -5.34
C LEU A 159 -2.49 -9.95 -3.85
N TYR A 160 -2.59 -11.23 -3.50
CA TYR A 160 -2.40 -11.67 -2.11
C TYR A 160 -1.02 -11.27 -1.58
N ARG A 161 0.06 -11.54 -2.33
CA ARG A 161 1.43 -11.14 -1.94
C ARG A 161 1.54 -9.62 -1.80
N LEU A 162 0.99 -8.87 -2.73
CA LEU A 162 1.00 -7.41 -2.71
C LEU A 162 0.24 -6.85 -1.48
N LEU A 163 -0.95 -7.37 -1.19
CA LEU A 163 -1.74 -7.00 -0.01
C LEU A 163 -0.95 -7.26 1.28
N LYS A 164 -0.23 -8.39 1.37
CA LYS A 164 0.62 -8.73 2.53
C LYS A 164 1.78 -7.76 2.67
N LYS A 165 2.52 -7.47 1.60
CA LYS A 165 3.62 -6.49 1.60
C LYS A 165 3.13 -5.11 2.05
N TYR A 166 2.03 -4.63 1.45
CA TYR A 166 1.42 -3.36 1.80
C TYR A 166 0.99 -3.31 3.28
N ALA A 167 0.27 -4.32 3.76
CA ALA A 167 -0.18 -4.38 5.16
C ALA A 167 0.99 -4.37 6.14
N ASN A 168 2.07 -5.10 5.82
CA ASN A 168 3.28 -5.13 6.64
C ASN A 168 3.96 -3.75 6.69
N LEU A 169 4.17 -3.08 5.55
CA LEU A 169 4.75 -1.73 5.54
C LEU A 169 3.86 -0.70 6.25
N ARG A 170 2.54 -0.78 6.09
CA ARG A 170 1.59 0.07 6.82
C ARG A 170 1.74 -0.14 8.33
N GLN A 171 1.97 -1.37 8.79
CA GLN A 171 2.22 -1.65 10.20
C GLN A 171 3.54 -1.04 10.70
N VAL A 172 4.59 -0.99 9.87
CA VAL A 172 5.85 -0.30 10.20
C VAL A 172 5.59 1.20 10.43
N VAL A 173 4.89 1.85 9.51
CA VAL A 173 4.50 3.28 9.65
C VAL A 173 3.66 3.51 10.89
N HIS A 174 2.67 2.65 11.15
CA HIS A 174 1.82 2.75 12.34
C HIS A 174 2.62 2.63 13.64
N THR A 175 3.54 1.67 13.71
CA THR A 175 4.44 1.49 14.86
C THR A 175 5.34 2.72 15.07
N LEU A 176 5.90 3.28 14.00
CA LEU A 176 6.65 4.53 14.05
C LEU A 176 5.80 5.70 14.58
N HIS A 177 4.55 5.81 14.14
CA HIS A 177 3.62 6.84 14.59
C HIS A 177 3.32 6.73 16.09
N LEU A 178 3.01 5.53 16.59
CA LEU A 178 2.75 5.29 18.00
C LEU A 178 3.99 5.64 18.87
N SER A 179 5.17 5.19 18.45
CA SER A 179 6.44 5.50 19.11
C SER A 179 6.74 6.99 19.12
N TYR A 180 6.52 7.69 18.01
CA TYR A 180 6.69 9.14 17.94
C TYR A 180 5.72 9.89 18.86
N ARG A 181 4.46 9.43 18.94
CA ARG A 181 3.43 10.01 19.80
C ARG A 181 3.78 9.83 21.28
N SER A 182 4.24 8.65 21.69
CA SER A 182 4.64 8.38 23.07
C SER A 182 5.87 9.19 23.49
N ALA A 183 6.79 9.46 22.56
CA ALA A 183 7.98 10.27 22.83
C ALA A 183 7.69 11.77 23.05
N ARG A 184 6.43 12.23 22.90
CA ARG A 184 6.09 13.66 23.00
C ARG A 184 6.35 14.30 24.35
N MET A 185 6.27 13.51 25.42
CA MET A 185 6.43 13.96 26.80
C MET A 185 7.90 14.17 27.21
N TYR A 186 8.86 13.70 26.41
CA TYR A 186 10.28 13.74 26.79
C TYR A 186 10.96 15.04 26.36
N PRO A 187 11.93 15.54 27.16
CA PRO A 187 12.80 16.65 26.78
C PRO A 187 13.65 16.35 25.54
N ILE A 188 14.24 17.40 24.94
CA ILE A 188 14.95 17.32 23.65
C ILE A 188 16.05 16.25 23.63
N PHE A 189 16.91 16.18 24.65
CA PHE A 189 18.06 15.26 24.64
C PHE A 189 17.66 13.77 24.67
N PRO A 190 16.81 13.29 25.61
CA PRO A 190 16.28 11.92 25.53
C PRO A 190 15.56 11.65 24.22
N ARG A 191 14.75 12.61 23.77
CA ARG A 191 13.95 12.49 22.56
C ARG A 191 14.78 12.38 21.29
N TYR A 192 15.95 13.02 21.24
CA TYR A 192 16.89 12.87 20.13
C TYR A 192 17.42 11.44 20.02
N ASN A 193 17.73 10.78 21.13
CA ASN A 193 18.12 9.37 21.12
C ASN A 193 16.96 8.49 20.67
N MET A 194 15.76 8.69 21.23
CA MET A 194 14.56 7.96 20.85
C MET A 194 14.23 8.10 19.36
N LEU A 195 14.39 9.28 18.75
CA LEU A 195 14.18 9.46 17.31
C LEU A 195 15.16 8.63 16.47
N LYS A 196 16.44 8.58 16.86
CA LYS A 196 17.41 7.72 16.16
C LYS A 196 17.04 6.25 16.30
N ASP A 197 16.61 5.83 17.48
CA ASP A 197 16.26 4.43 17.74
C ASP A 197 15.01 4.03 16.95
N MET A 198 13.95 4.85 16.96
CA MET A 198 12.77 4.64 16.12
C MET A 198 13.11 4.48 14.63
N ILE A 199 13.99 5.34 14.11
CA ILE A 199 14.42 5.23 12.71
C ILE A 199 15.20 3.94 12.49
N ARG A 200 16.14 3.58 13.38
CA ARG A 200 16.87 2.31 13.27
C ARG A 200 15.95 1.10 13.36
N ASP A 201 14.90 1.15 14.16
CA ASP A 201 13.92 0.08 14.27
C ASP A 201 13.18 -0.10 12.95
N VAL A 202 12.77 0.98 12.28
CA VAL A 202 12.24 0.94 10.91
C VAL A 202 13.25 0.31 9.94
N LEU A 203 14.51 0.74 9.98
CA LEU A 203 15.56 0.23 9.08
C LEU A 203 15.95 -1.24 9.33
N ARG A 204 15.57 -1.80 10.48
CA ARG A 204 15.81 -3.20 10.85
C ARG A 204 14.55 -4.05 10.75
N ASP A 205 13.40 -3.44 10.45
CA ASP A 205 12.15 -4.16 10.33
C ASP A 205 12.23 -5.11 9.12
N PRO A 206 11.91 -6.40 9.29
CA PRO A 206 11.97 -7.37 8.20
C PRO A 206 11.18 -6.94 6.96
N ALA A 207 10.01 -6.31 7.16
CA ALA A 207 9.17 -5.87 6.05
C ALA A 207 9.82 -4.74 5.25
N TYR A 208 10.57 -3.86 5.92
CA TYR A 208 11.34 -2.82 5.24
C TYR A 208 12.61 -3.37 4.59
N MET A 209 13.29 -4.32 5.22
CA MET A 209 14.47 -4.97 4.65
C MET A 209 14.16 -5.70 3.34
N GLU A 210 13.00 -6.37 3.25
CA GLU A 210 12.51 -6.97 2.00
C GLU A 210 12.45 -5.95 0.86
N VAL A 211 11.97 -4.73 1.13
CA VAL A 211 11.88 -3.64 0.14
C VAL A 211 13.27 -3.24 -0.37
N CYS A 212 14.26 -3.15 0.51
CA CYS A 212 15.63 -2.80 0.11
C CYS A 212 16.26 -3.83 -0.83
N HIS A 213 15.83 -5.10 -0.74
CA HIS A 213 16.30 -6.17 -1.61
C HIS A 213 15.52 -6.28 -2.93
N GLU A 214 14.38 -5.61 -3.08
CA GLU A 214 13.62 -5.54 -4.34
C GLU A 214 14.26 -4.58 -5.38
N GLU A 215 15.13 -3.67 -4.96
CA GLU A 215 15.74 -2.63 -5.81
C GLU A 215 17.20 -2.96 -6.22
N SER A 216 17.70 -4.16 -5.89
CA SER A 216 19.02 -4.67 -6.30
C SER A 216 18.90 -5.65 -7.45
#